data_AF-A0A2S9GLY4-F1
#
_entry.id   AF-A0A2S9GLY4-F1
#
_cell.length_a   1.000
_cell.length_b   1.000
_cell.length_c   1.000
_cell.angle_alpha   90.00
_cell.angle_beta   90.00
_cell.angle_gamma   90.00
#
_symmetry.space_group_name_H-M   'P 1'
#
loop_
_entity.id
_entity.type
_entity.pdbx_description
1 polymer ?
#
loop_
_entity_poly.entity_id
_entity_poly.type
_entity_poly.pdbx_seq_one_letter_code
_entity_poly.pdbx_strand_id
1 'polypeptide(L)'
;PLPAAPAPDLQGPLVSTLSALSGPGSFAGGKSSFVQGGLGRIEARVADNSYANAAAQGYFPLNFAVSNIDQNGPVATASVT
;
A
#
# COMPACT_ATOMS: atom_id res chain seq x y z
N PRO A 1 -30.75 -9.86 -1.83
CA PRO A 1 -29.58 -8.97 -1.60
C PRO A 1 -28.32 -9.80 -1.39
N LEU A 2 -27.23 -9.49 -2.09
CA LEU A 2 -25.93 -10.12 -1.80
C LEU A 2 -25.43 -9.66 -0.42
N PRO A 3 -24.77 -10.52 0.38
CA PRO A 3 -24.14 -10.09 1.62
C PRO A 3 -23.16 -8.95 1.34
N ALA A 4 -23.20 -7.89 2.15
CA ALA A 4 -22.18 -6.86 2.08
C ALA A 4 -20.81 -7.51 2.34
N ALA A 5 -19.80 -7.16 1.56
CA ALA A 5 -18.42 -7.51 1.89
C ALA A 5 -18.12 -7.00 3.31
N PRO A 6 -17.38 -7.75 4.15
CA PRO A 6 -17.00 -7.23 5.45
C PRO A 6 -16.23 -5.91 5.25
N ALA A 7 -16.62 -4.86 5.99
CA ALA A 7 -16.02 -3.52 5.96
C ALA A 7 -15.91 -2.83 4.56
N PRO A 8 -17.05 -2.53 3.91
CA PRO A 8 -17.05 -1.88 2.59
C PRO A 8 -16.47 -0.46 2.60
N ASP A 9 -16.43 0.18 3.77
CA ASP A 9 -15.86 1.50 4.01
C ASP A 9 -14.33 1.54 3.95
N LEU A 10 -13.65 0.40 4.16
CA LEU A 10 -12.19 0.32 4.11
C LEU A 10 -11.61 0.22 2.69
N GLN A 11 -12.42 -0.17 1.70
CA GLN A 11 -11.92 -0.41 0.35
C GLN A 11 -11.31 0.85 -0.27
N GLY A 12 -12.01 1.99 -0.19
CA GLY A 12 -11.53 3.27 -0.72
C GLY A 12 -10.21 3.73 -0.08
N PRO A 13 -10.11 3.81 1.25
CA PRO A 13 -8.86 4.12 1.96
C PRO A 13 -7.70 3.17 1.63
N LEU A 14 -7.95 1.86 1.52
CA LEU A 14 -6.91 0.88 1.17
C LEU A 14 -6.38 1.10 -0.25
N VAL A 15 -7.27 1.28 -1.24
CA VAL A 15 -6.87 1.59 -2.62
C VAL A 15 -6.07 2.90 -2.66
N SER A 16 -6.52 3.95 -1.97
CA SER A 16 -5.79 5.23 -1.91
C SER A 16 -4.40 5.06 -1.30
N THR A 17 -4.26 4.24 -0.26
CA THR A 17 -2.98 3.98 0.40
C THR A 17 -2.03 3.23 -0.51
N LEU A 18 -2.51 2.18 -1.19
CA LEU A 18 -1.73 1.41 -2.15
C LEU A 18 -1.30 2.26 -3.35
N SER A 19 -2.18 3.11 -3.87
CA SER A 19 -1.84 4.07 -4.94
C SER A 19 -0.81 5.11 -4.50
N ALA A 20 -0.86 5.60 -3.26
CA ALA A 20 0.17 6.49 -2.72
C ALA A 20 1.52 5.76 -2.54
N LEU A 21 1.47 4.51 -2.10
CA LEU A 21 2.64 3.64 -1.97
C LEU A 21 3.26 3.26 -3.32
N SER A 22 2.46 3.08 -4.38
CA SER A 22 2.93 2.82 -5.75
C SER A 22 3.22 4.08 -6.57
N GLY A 23 2.80 5.24 -6.09
CA GLY A 23 3.01 6.53 -6.75
C GLY A 23 4.45 7.03 -6.71
N PRO A 24 4.74 8.17 -7.35
CA PRO A 24 6.04 8.84 -7.22
C PRO A 24 6.28 9.33 -5.78
N GLY A 25 7.55 9.49 -5.40
CA GLY A 25 7.96 9.97 -4.07
C GLY A 25 9.16 9.20 -3.52
N SER A 26 9.52 9.50 -2.27
CA SER A 26 10.66 8.88 -1.58
C SER A 26 10.26 8.36 -0.20
N PHE A 27 10.86 7.25 0.20
CA PHE A 27 10.81 6.65 1.53
C PHE A 27 11.52 7.50 2.60
N ALA A 28 12.35 8.48 2.22
CA ALA A 28 12.87 9.50 3.11
C ALA A 28 11.91 10.70 3.30
N GLY A 29 10.85 10.76 2.48
CA GLY A 29 9.85 11.83 2.48
C GLY A 29 8.44 11.29 2.70
N GLY A 30 7.49 11.68 1.84
CA GLY A 30 6.06 11.37 2.02
C GLY A 30 5.70 9.90 2.16
N LYS A 31 6.53 8.95 1.68
CA LYS A 31 6.26 7.51 1.87
C LYS A 31 6.67 7.00 3.26
N SER A 32 7.44 7.77 4.04
CA SER A 32 7.90 7.36 5.36
C SER A 32 6.75 7.14 6.35
N SER A 33 5.62 7.84 6.18
CA SER A 33 4.43 7.70 7.03
C SER A 33 3.73 6.36 6.89
N PHE A 34 4.02 5.59 5.83
CA PHE A 34 3.47 4.26 5.63
C PHE A 34 4.36 3.16 6.21
N VAL A 35 5.55 3.50 6.72
CA VAL A 35 6.48 2.54 7.34
C VAL A 35 6.39 2.68 8.85
N GLN A 36 5.82 1.66 9.50
CA GLN A 36 5.76 1.62 10.96
C GLN A 36 7.18 1.58 11.55
N GLY A 37 7.46 2.47 12.51
CA GLY A 37 8.80 2.66 13.07
C GLY A 37 9.71 3.60 12.26
N GLY A 38 9.27 4.00 11.06
CA GLY A 38 10.01 4.89 10.18
C GLY A 38 11.20 4.21 9.49
N LEU A 39 11.96 5.00 8.73
CA LEU A 39 13.20 4.59 8.07
C LEU A 39 14.30 5.57 8.41
N GLY A 40 15.49 5.04 8.74
CA GLY A 40 16.71 5.83 8.77
C GLY A 40 17.12 6.29 7.36
N ARG A 41 17.98 7.31 7.29
CA ARG A 41 18.41 7.90 6.00
C ARG A 41 19.01 6.89 5.03
N ILE A 42 19.80 5.94 5.53
CA ILE A 42 20.43 4.91 4.70
C ILE A 42 19.40 3.88 4.22
N GLU A 43 18.52 3.43 5.11
CA GLU A 43 17.44 2.49 4.79
C GLU A 43 16.48 3.08 3.76
N ALA A 44 16.12 4.35 3.91
CA ALA A 44 15.28 5.07 2.97
C ALA A 44 15.91 5.14 1.57
N ARG A 45 17.23 5.37 1.47
CA ARG A 45 17.93 5.38 0.18
C ARG A 45 17.95 4.00 -0.48
N VAL A 46 18.15 2.95 0.31
CA VAL A 46 18.11 1.57 -0.18
C VAL A 46 16.69 1.21 -0.64
N ALA A 47 15.67 1.60 0.13
CA ALA A 47 14.27 1.42 -0.22
C ALA A 47 13.91 2.13 -1.52
N ASP A 48 14.32 3.40 -1.69
CA ASP A 48 14.10 4.16 -2.93
C ASP A 48 14.72 3.47 -4.15
N ASN A 49 15.96 2.99 -4.03
CA ASN A 49 16.64 2.30 -5.13
C ASN A 49 15.96 0.98 -5.49
N SER A 50 15.62 0.17 -4.48
CA SER A 50 14.92 -1.11 -4.69
C SER A 50 13.55 -0.89 -5.32
N TYR A 51 12.82 0.10 -4.82
CA TYR A 51 11.50 0.48 -5.32
C TYR A 51 11.55 0.95 -6.77
N ALA A 52 12.51 1.83 -7.11
CA ALA A 52 12.68 2.30 -8.48
C ALA A 52 12.99 1.15 -9.46
N ASN A 53 13.82 0.19 -9.02
CA ASN A 53 14.11 -1.00 -9.82
C ASN A 53 12.85 -1.88 -10.00
N ALA A 54 12.10 -2.15 -8.92
CA ALA A 54 10.84 -2.90 -9.00
C ALA A 54 9.83 -2.24 -9.94
N ALA A 55 9.71 -0.90 -9.89
CA ALA A 55 8.85 -0.14 -10.80
C ALA A 55 9.31 -0.27 -12.25
N ALA A 56 10.62 -0.15 -12.52
CA ALA A 56 11.18 -0.30 -13.86
C ALA A 56 10.97 -1.72 -14.45
N GLN A 57 10.91 -2.73 -13.59
CA GLN A 57 10.62 -4.12 -13.96
C GLN A 57 9.11 -4.44 -14.04
N GLY A 58 8.23 -3.46 -13.79
CA GLY A 58 6.78 -3.64 -13.91
C GLY A 58 6.14 -4.43 -12.77
N TYR A 59 6.75 -4.45 -11.58
CA TYR A 59 6.18 -5.15 -10.41
C TYR A 59 4.90 -4.49 -9.85
N PHE A 60 4.65 -3.22 -10.17
CA PHE A 60 3.47 -2.50 -9.69
C PHE A 60 2.36 -2.52 -10.74
N PRO A 61 1.12 -2.86 -10.34
CA PRO A 61 0.00 -2.83 -11.26
C PRO A 61 -0.39 -1.38 -11.58
N LEU A 62 -1.04 -1.18 -12.73
CA LEU A 62 -1.59 0.14 -13.09
C LEU A 62 -2.75 0.54 -12.16
N ASN A 63 -3.52 -0.43 -11.68
CA ASN A 63 -4.65 -0.26 -10.77
C ASN A 63 -4.63 -1.38 -9.73
N PHE A 64 -5.01 -1.09 -8.49
CA PHE A 64 -5.16 -2.09 -7.44
C PHE A 64 -6.60 -2.60 -7.36
N ALA A 65 -6.78 -3.91 -7.41
CA ALA A 65 -8.03 -4.55 -7.04
C ALA A 65 -7.92 -5.05 -5.59
N VAL A 66 -8.72 -4.45 -4.69
CA VAL A 66 -8.81 -4.87 -3.30
C VAL A 66 -10.13 -5.61 -3.07
N SER A 67 -10.06 -6.83 -2.54
CA SER A 67 -11.21 -7.69 -2.27
C SER A 67 -11.04 -8.49 -0.98
N ASN A 68 -12.07 -9.23 -0.57
CA ASN A 68 -12.07 -10.08 0.64
C ASN A 68 -11.56 -9.33 1.88
N ILE A 69 -12.04 -8.09 2.06
CA ILE A 69 -11.69 -7.31 3.24
C ILE A 69 -12.35 -7.99 4.44
N ASP A 70 -11.57 -8.28 5.48
CA ASP A 70 -12.05 -8.81 6.74
C ASP A 70 -11.48 -7.97 7.88
N GLN A 71 -12.36 -7.29 8.62
CA GLN A 71 -11.97 -6.42 9.73
C GLN A 71 -12.25 -7.12 11.06
N ASN A 72 -11.19 -7.40 11.79
CA ASN A 72 -11.20 -8.00 13.12
C ASN A 72 -10.70 -6.97 14.14
N GLY A 73 -11.63 -6.13 14.61
CA GLY A 73 -11.32 -5.03 15.55
C GLY A 73 -10.44 -3.96 14.91
N PRO A 74 -9.23 -3.67 15.46
CA PRO A 74 -8.33 -2.65 14.92
C PRO A 74 -7.48 -3.14 13.72
N VAL A 75 -7.58 -4.42 13.35
CA VAL A 75 -6.81 -5.02 12.25
C VAL A 75 -7.75 -5.41 11.13
N ALA A 76 -7.34 -5.15 9.89
CA ALA A 76 -8.02 -5.61 8.70
C ALA A 76 -7.07 -6.39 7.80
N THR A 77 -7.58 -7.44 7.16
CA THR A 77 -6.88 -8.17 6.10
C THR A 77 -7.62 -8.00 4.78
N ALA A 78 -6.91 -8.09 3.66
CA ALA A 78 -7.52 -8.00 2.34
C ALA A 78 -6.67 -8.75 1.30
N SER A 79 -7.31 -9.17 0.22
CA SER A 79 -6.64 -9.68 -0.98
C SER A 79 -6.37 -8.52 -1.94
N VAL A 80 -5.15 -8.45 -2.48
CA VAL A 80 -4.74 -7.41 -3.44
C VAL A 80 -4.26 -8.08 -4.73
N THR A 81 -4.69 -7.58 -5.87
CA THR A 81 -4.27 -8.02 -7.21
C THR A 81 -4.03 -6.83 -8.12
#